data_AF-A0A1F2TU35-F1
#
_entry.id   AF-A0A1F2TU35-F1
#
_cell.length_a   1.000
_cell.length_b   1.000
_cell.length_c   1.000
_cell.angle_alpha   90.00
_cell.angle_beta   90.00
_cell.angle_gamma   90.00
#
_symmetry.space_group_name_H-M   'P 1'
#
loop_
_entity.id
_entity.type
_entity.pdbx_description
1 polymer ?
#
loop_
_entity_poly.entity_id
_entity_poly.type
_entity_poly.pdbx_seq_one_letter_code
_entity_poly.pdbx_strand_id
1 'polypeptide(L)' 'MSASGVLYSAVRLSFRPQDSRFMTFETGDVMTKAIMCRDCGLIEIVGDVSKLRRLTSGSAPATQAPPVGR' A
#
# COMPACT_ATOMS: atom_id res chain seq x y z
N MET A 1 -6.02 2.45 -40.59
CA MET A 1 -5.32 2.36 -39.29
C MET A 1 -6.30 1.80 -38.28
N SER A 2 -6.19 0.51 -37.93
CA SER A 2 -7.05 -0.11 -36.92
C SER A 2 -6.43 0.13 -35.54
N ALA A 3 -7.14 0.84 -34.67
CA ALA A 3 -6.69 1.15 -33.32
C ALA A 3 -6.62 -0.13 -32.46
N SER A 4 -5.54 -0.31 -31.72
CA SER A 4 -5.42 -1.41 -30.75
C SER A 4 -6.58 -1.37 -29.75
N GLY A 5 -7.34 -2.46 -29.67
CA GLY A 5 -8.44 -2.63 -28.72
C GLY A 5 -9.86 -2.61 -29.31
N VAL A 6 -10.02 -2.51 -30.63
CA VAL A 6 -11.36 -2.52 -31.26
C VAL A 6 -11.77 -3.94 -31.69
N LEU A 7 -12.90 -4.42 -31.18
CA LEU A 7 -13.54 -5.68 -31.58
C LEU A 7 -14.71 -5.38 -32.54
N TYR A 8 -14.64 -5.91 -33.77
CA TYR A 8 -15.71 -5.78 -34.77
C TYR A 8 -16.48 -7.11 -34.90
N SER A 9 -17.81 -7.06 -34.84
CA SER A 9 -18.68 -8.22 -34.95
C SER A 9 -20.04 -7.82 -35.55
N ALA A 10 -20.62 -8.71 -36.36
CA ALA A 10 -21.98 -8.55 -36.91
C ALA A 10 -23.10 -8.80 -35.87
N VAL A 11 -22.74 -9.26 -34.67
CA VAL A 11 -23.66 -9.61 -33.56
C VAL A 11 -23.22 -8.90 -32.26
N ARG A 12 -24.12 -8.75 -31.28
CA ARG A 12 -23.78 -8.20 -29.95
C ARG A 12 -22.64 -9.00 -29.30
N LEU A 13 -21.51 -8.35 -29.03
CA LEU A 13 -20.40 -8.91 -28.24
C LEU A 13 -20.58 -8.54 -26.77
N SER A 14 -20.45 -9.53 -25.88
CA SER A 14 -20.30 -9.32 -24.45
C SER A 14 -18.88 -9.73 -24.05
N PHE A 15 -18.14 -8.80 -23.46
CA PHE A 15 -16.80 -9.06 -22.93
C PHE A 15 -16.90 -9.24 -21.41
N ARG A 16 -16.55 -10.43 -20.93
CA ARG A 16 -16.43 -10.76 -19.50
C ARG A 16 -14.98 -11.12 -19.23
N PRO A 17 -14.14 -10.17 -18.79
CA PRO A 17 -12.75 -10.47 -18.49
C PRO A 17 -12.70 -11.53 -17.39
N GLN A 18 -12.08 -12.67 -17.70
CA GLN A 18 -11.71 -13.67 -16.69
C GLN A 18 -10.62 -13.04 -15.82
N ASP A 19 -10.73 -13.19 -14.50
CA ASP A 19 -9.75 -12.68 -13.52
C ASP A 19 -9.52 -11.16 -13.52
N SER A 20 -10.54 -10.35 -13.79
CA SER A 20 -10.41 -8.89 -13.66
C SER A 20 -10.02 -8.49 -12.23
N ARG A 21 -8.78 -8.01 -12.05
CA ARG A 21 -8.29 -7.44 -10.78
C ARG A 21 -8.42 -5.92 -10.84
N PHE A 22 -9.12 -5.35 -9.86
CA PHE A 22 -9.24 -3.91 -9.71
C PHE A 22 -8.17 -3.41 -8.73
N MET A 23 -7.58 -2.26 -9.03
CA MET A 23 -6.70 -1.59 -8.08
C MET A 23 -7.52 -1.13 -6.88
N THR A 24 -7.29 -1.74 -5.73
CA THR A 24 -7.78 -1.25 -4.44
C THR A 24 -6.72 -0.35 -3.84
N PHE A 25 -7.03 0.94 -3.68
CA PHE A 25 -6.17 1.84 -2.93
C PHE A 25 -6.16 1.42 -1.46
N GLU A 26 -5.04 0.91 -0.98
CA GLU A 26 -4.82 0.74 0.46
C GLU A 26 -4.36 2.07 1.04
N THR A 27 -4.99 2.49 2.13
CA THR A 27 -4.58 3.70 2.85
C THR A 27 -3.31 3.41 3.67
N GLY A 28 -2.32 4.29 3.55
CA GLY A 28 -1.02 4.17 4.22
C GLY A 28 -1.04 4.55 5.72
N ASP A 29 -2.21 4.83 6.28
CA ASP A 29 -2.38 5.11 7.70
C ASP A 29 -2.37 3.81 8.52
N VAL A 30 -1.60 3.80 9.61
CA VAL A 30 -1.64 2.70 10.58
C VAL A 30 -2.28 3.26 11.85
N MET A 31 -3.46 2.76 12.18
CA MET A 31 -4.14 3.12 13.41
C MET A 31 -3.29 2.72 14.60
N THR A 32 -2.94 3.70 15.42
CA THR A 32 -2.21 3.53 16.67
C THR A 32 -3.00 4.14 17.81
N LYS A 33 -3.06 3.44 18.93
CA LYS A 33 -3.70 3.91 20.16
C LYS A 33 -2.62 4.02 21.23
N ALA A 34 -2.46 5.20 21.79
CA ALA A 34 -1.63 5.44 22.95
C ALA A 34 -2.52 5.62 24.19
N ILE A 35 -2.19 4.93 25.27
CA ILE A 35 -2.85 5.07 26.57
C ILE A 35 -1.77 5.47 27.56
N MET A 36 -1.99 6.56 28.28
CA MET A 36 -1.09 7.03 29.33
C MET A 36 -1.75 6.85 30.69
N CYS A 37 -1.07 6.15 31.60
CA CYS A 37 -1.44 6.16 33.01
C CYS A 37 -1.07 7.53 33.59
N ARG A 38 -2.06 8.24 34.12
CA ARG A 38 -1.84 9.57 34.71
C ARG A 38 -1.01 9.51 36.00
N ASP A 39 -1.07 8.39 36.72
CA ASP A 39 -0.52 8.29 38.08
C ASP A 39 0.96 7.85 38.08
N CYS A 40 1.35 6.96 37.17
CA CYS A 40 2.74 6.48 37.07
C CYS A 40 3.46 6.88 35.77
N GLY A 41 2.75 7.49 34.82
CA GLY A 41 3.32 7.92 33.54
C GLY A 41 3.60 6.79 32.55
N LEU A 42 3.18 5.55 32.83
CA LEU A 42 3.33 4.44 31.89
C LEU A 42 2.53 4.69 30.62
N ILE A 43 3.19 4.53 29.47
CA ILE A 43 2.57 4.68 28.14
C ILE A 43 2.52 3.31 27.48
N GLU A 44 1.32 2.87 27.14
CA GLU A 44 1.09 1.69 26.32
C GLU A 44 0.70 2.13 24.90
N ILE A 45 1.35 1.54 23.90
CA ILE A 45 1.09 1.83 22.49
C ILE A 45 0.68 0.54 21.80
N VAL A 46 -0.50 0.56 21.18
CA VAL A 46 -1.06 -0.57 20.43
C VAL A 46 -1.27 -0.15 18.98
N GLY A 47 -0.85 -0.99 18.04
CA GLY A 47 -1.03 -0.74 16.60
C GLY A 47 -0.85 -2.00 15.76
N ASP A 48 -1.33 -1.97 14.53
CA ASP A 48 -1.21 -3.09 13.58
C ASP A 48 0.20 -3.14 12.95
N VAL A 49 1.05 -3.99 13.53
CA VAL A 49 2.41 -4.23 13.05
C VAL A 49 2.46 -4.95 11.71
N SER A 50 1.40 -5.68 11.33
CA SER A 50 1.34 -6.39 10.06
C SER A 50 1.08 -5.41 8.92
N LYS A 51 0.13 -4.47 9.11
CA LYS A 51 -0.09 -3.37 8.16
C LYS A 51 1.16 -2.50 8.03
N LEU A 52 1.80 -2.15 9.15
CA LEU A 52 3.04 -1.36 9.14
C LEU A 52 4.17 -2.04 8.35
N ARG A 53 4.37 -3.35 8.51
CA ARG A 53 5.38 -4.12 7.75
C ARG A 53 5.08 -4.15 6.26
N ARG A 54 3.81 -4.31 5.86
CA ARG A 54 3.42 -4.31 4.44
C ARG A 54 3.68 -2.96 3.78
N LEU A 55 3.42 -1.86 4.49
CA LEU A 55 3.64 -0.50 3.98
C LEU A 55 5.13 -0.12 3.89
N THR A 56 5.97 -0.64 4.78
CA THR A 56 7.42 -0.30 4.85
C THR A 56 8.32 -1.23 4.04
N SER A 57 7.89 -2.46 3.77
CA SER A 57 8.67 -3.43 2.98
C SER A 57 8.81 -3.08 1.48
N GLY A 58 8.04 -2.11 0.99
CA GLY A 58 8.10 -1.63 -0.40
C GLY A 58 8.99 -0.41 -0.65
N SER A 59 9.61 0.21 0.37
CA SER A 59 10.40 1.43 0.22
C SER A 59 11.85 1.29 0.69
N ALA A 60 12.75 1.04 -0.27
CA ALA A 60 14.15 1.45 -0.18
C ALA A 60 14.55 2.08 -1.52
N PRO A 61 15.30 3.20 -1.52
CA PRO A 61 16.72 3.06 -1.21
C PRO A 61 17.12 3.75 0.09
N ALA A 62 18.02 3.07 0.81
CA ALA A 62 18.83 3.67 1.85
C ALA A 62 19.63 4.83 1.25
N THR A 63 19.36 6.06 1.70
CA THR A 63 20.34 7.14 1.61
C THR A 63 21.49 6.77 2.53
N GLN A 64 22.52 6.13 1.98
CA GLN A 64 23.80 5.98 2.65
C GLN A 64 24.32 7.37 2.97
N ALA A 65 24.47 7.70 4.25
CA ALA A 65 25.20 8.91 4.64
C ALA A 65 26.63 8.81 4.09
N PRO A 66 27.19 9.90 3.51
CA PRO A 66 28.55 9.85 3.00
C PRO A 66 29.54 9.58 4.15
N PRO A 67 30.62 8.82 3.89
CA PRO A 67 31.61 8.53 4.92
C PRO A 67 32.25 9.83 5.41
N VAL A 68 32.13 10.11 6.70
CA VAL A 68 32.89 11.17 7.36
C VAL A 68 34.35 10.75 7.33
N GLY A 69 35.12 11.38 6.44
CA GLY A 69 36.57 11.27 6.40
C GLY A 69 37.17 11.76 7.72
N ARG A 70 38.19 11.03 8.18
CA ARG A 70 39.00 11.33 9.38
C ARG A 70 39.58 12.74 9.36
#